data_AF-A0A8J2XMT8-F1
#
_entry.id   AF-A0A8J2XMT8-F1
#
_cell.length_a   1.000
_cell.length_b   1.000
_cell.length_c   1.000
_cell.angle_alpha   90.00
_cell.angle_beta   90.00
_cell.angle_gamma   90.00
#
_symmetry.space_group_name_H-M   'P 1'
#
loop_
_entity.id
_entity.type
_entity.pdbx_description
1 polymer ?
#
loop_
_entity_poly.entity_id
_entity_poly.type
_entity_poly.pdbx_seq_one_letter_code
_entity_poly.pdbx_strand_id
1 'polypeptide(L)'
;MTRLIQLGSALLCLLFSMSLYAAAPKAQSLKTFSSLSEESQQCVGCHKDINLGLYQQWGKSKHYGANVGCYECHQAAPSDKDAIKHEGYSISVIVSPKDCSGCHQQEVAEFTKSHHAKAGQIIGSLDNFLAEVVEGALVFNGESPAAVSGCWQCHGSEIKVLDNGDLDPATWPNTGIGRINPDGSIGACSACHQRHEFSLVQARRPEACGKCYLGPDHPQKEIYEESKHGINFYAHVNEMNLSSPKWVVGEDYNAAPTCATCHMSATRDLPITHDIGDRISWTLRPAISEKVDAKAIASGKKVKPWQERRDDMKNVCVACHTSQWVENFYQQFDALVNLYNDKFARPGKAIMDVLKKHQLITPTGFDEEIEWTWFYLWHHEGRRARHGAAMMAPDYVQWHGMYEVAERFYIEMVP
;
A
#
# COMPACT_ATOMS: atom_id res chain seq x y z
N MET A 1 32.02 65.79 36.51
CA MET A 1 32.01 64.69 35.52
C MET A 1 30.75 64.85 34.70
N THR A 2 30.88 65.39 33.49
CA THR A 2 29.79 65.89 32.64
C THR A 2 29.96 65.24 31.28
N ARG A 3 28.99 64.47 30.78
CA ARG A 3 28.75 64.02 29.39
C ARG A 3 27.51 63.12 29.40
N LEU A 4 26.60 63.05 28.42
CA LEU A 4 26.23 63.85 27.26
C LEU A 4 24.94 63.20 26.73
N ILE A 5 24.08 64.00 26.10
CA ILE A 5 22.84 63.60 25.41
C ILE A 5 23.17 62.72 24.18
N GLN A 6 22.35 61.70 23.87
CA GLN A 6 22.07 61.31 22.48
C GLN A 6 20.80 60.44 22.33
N LEU A 7 19.83 61.00 21.59
CA LEU A 7 18.80 60.27 20.85
C LEU A 7 19.43 59.50 19.68
N GLY A 8 18.87 58.34 19.32
CA GLY A 8 19.29 57.57 18.15
C GLY A 8 18.35 56.42 17.78
N SER A 9 17.38 56.75 16.94
CA SER A 9 16.69 55.98 15.89
C SER A 9 16.81 54.44 15.79
N ALA A 10 15.62 53.81 15.80
CA ALA A 10 15.12 52.74 14.92
C ALA A 10 16.10 51.97 14.00
N LEU A 11 16.09 50.63 14.11
CA LEU A 11 15.72 49.73 12.99
C LEU A 11 15.47 48.31 13.52
N LEU A 12 14.22 47.87 13.51
CA LEU A 12 13.80 46.52 13.81
C LEU A 12 13.88 45.71 12.49
N CYS A 13 14.94 44.93 12.30
CA CYS A 13 15.03 43.99 11.17
C CYS A 13 14.16 42.76 11.45
N LEU A 14 12.87 42.86 11.10
CA LEU A 14 11.98 41.72 10.92
C LEU A 14 12.36 41.01 9.61
N LEU A 15 13.15 39.93 9.72
CA LEU A 15 13.34 38.98 8.64
C LEU A 15 12.02 38.21 8.44
N PHE A 16 11.21 38.67 7.50
CA PHE A 16 10.08 37.92 6.96
C PHE A 16 10.63 36.73 6.17
N SER A 17 10.65 35.54 6.79
CA SER A 17 10.78 34.28 6.07
C SER A 17 9.50 34.07 5.25
N MET A 18 9.52 34.46 3.99
CA MET A 18 8.52 34.02 3.01
C MET A 18 8.65 32.52 2.82
N SER A 19 7.86 31.76 3.60
CA SER A 19 7.55 30.38 3.28
C SER A 19 6.79 30.37 1.96
N LEU A 20 7.46 29.91 0.90
CA LEU A 20 6.82 29.50 -0.35
C LEU A 20 5.87 28.34 -0.04
N TYR A 21 4.61 28.66 0.25
CA TYR A 21 3.53 27.70 0.20
C TYR A 21 3.39 27.26 -1.26
N ALA A 22 3.87 26.05 -1.58
CA ALA A 22 3.47 25.39 -2.80
C ALA A 22 1.95 25.21 -2.75
N ALA A 23 1.23 25.88 -3.65
CA ALA A 23 -0.21 25.71 -3.76
C ALA A 23 -0.52 24.22 -3.95
N ALA A 24 -1.48 23.70 -3.18
CA ALA A 24 -1.97 22.34 -3.35
C ALA A 24 -2.34 22.11 -4.84
N PRO A 25 -1.96 20.96 -5.44
CA PRO A 25 -2.31 20.68 -6.82
C PRO A 25 -3.83 20.71 -6.95
N LYS A 26 -4.34 21.69 -7.69
CA LYS A 26 -5.76 21.72 -8.05
C LYS A 26 -6.01 20.49 -8.91
N ALA A 27 -6.88 19.60 -8.44
CA ALA A 27 -7.42 18.51 -9.26
C ALA A 27 -7.91 19.12 -10.58
N GLN A 28 -7.17 18.86 -11.66
CA GLN A 28 -7.48 19.39 -12.97
C GLN A 28 -8.67 18.59 -13.47
N SER A 29 -9.87 19.16 -13.36
CA SER A 29 -11.09 18.59 -13.92
C SER A 29 -10.99 18.62 -15.44
N LEU A 30 -10.29 17.64 -16.00
CA LEU A 30 -10.24 17.44 -17.43
C LEU A 30 -11.56 16.78 -17.85
N LYS A 31 -12.49 17.57 -18.40
CA LYS A 31 -13.30 17.03 -19.49
C LYS A 31 -12.34 16.88 -20.66
N THR A 32 -11.69 15.71 -20.76
CA THR A 32 -10.62 15.44 -21.73
C THR A 32 -11.17 15.35 -23.15
N PHE A 33 -12.31 14.67 -23.35
CA PHE A 33 -12.84 14.39 -24.69
C PHE A 33 -14.27 14.90 -24.87
N SER A 34 -14.53 15.50 -26.03
CA SER A 34 -15.85 16.05 -26.39
C SER A 34 -16.88 14.97 -26.74
N SER A 35 -16.42 13.82 -27.24
CA SER A 35 -17.22 12.67 -27.64
C SER A 35 -16.38 11.40 -27.57
N LEU A 36 -17.04 10.25 -27.55
CA LEU A 36 -16.40 8.95 -27.70
C LEU A 36 -15.76 8.84 -29.10
N SER A 37 -14.57 8.26 -29.20
CA SER A 37 -13.91 8.00 -30.50
C SER A 37 -14.72 7.04 -31.37
N GLU A 38 -14.46 7.05 -32.68
CA GLU A 38 -15.13 6.14 -33.62
C GLU A 38 -14.79 4.67 -33.29
N GLU A 39 -13.54 4.42 -32.90
CA GLU A 39 -13.04 3.12 -32.49
C GLU A 39 -13.78 2.62 -31.24
N SER A 40 -13.85 3.43 -30.18
CA SER A 40 -14.59 3.06 -28.97
C SER A 40 -16.09 2.91 -29.22
N GLN A 41 -16.69 3.66 -30.15
CA GLN A 41 -18.08 3.45 -30.56
C GLN A 41 -18.29 2.07 -31.20
N GLN A 42 -17.35 1.60 -32.02
CA GLN A 42 -17.39 0.25 -32.59
C GLN A 42 -17.22 -0.82 -31.51
N CYS A 43 -16.26 -0.65 -30.59
CA CYS A 43 -16.07 -1.54 -29.45
C CYS A 43 -17.37 -1.67 -28.64
N VAL A 44 -17.99 -0.54 -28.28
CA VAL A 44 -19.26 -0.49 -27.54
C VAL A 44 -20.40 -1.11 -28.33
N GLY A 45 -20.45 -0.88 -29.64
CA GLY A 45 -21.47 -1.42 -30.54
C GLY A 45 -21.59 -2.95 -30.48
N CYS A 46 -20.46 -3.65 -30.28
CA CYS A 46 -20.41 -5.10 -30.12
C CYS A 46 -20.41 -5.54 -28.65
N HIS A 47 -19.55 -4.96 -27.80
CA HIS A 47 -19.34 -5.41 -26.43
C HIS A 47 -20.53 -5.18 -25.49
N LYS A 48 -21.46 -4.28 -25.82
CA LYS A 48 -22.71 -4.15 -25.08
C LYS A 48 -23.55 -5.44 -25.10
N ASP A 49 -23.43 -6.23 -26.16
CA ASP A 49 -24.25 -7.44 -26.36
C ASP A 49 -23.48 -8.70 -25.92
N ILE A 50 -22.17 -8.79 -26.20
CA ILE A 50 -21.36 -9.98 -25.85
C ILE A 50 -20.80 -9.96 -24.42
N ASN A 51 -20.58 -8.77 -23.85
CA ASN A 51 -19.95 -8.58 -22.54
C ASN A 51 -20.69 -7.51 -21.72
N LEU A 52 -22.02 -7.68 -21.61
CA LEU A 52 -22.93 -6.72 -20.98
C LEU A 52 -22.44 -6.27 -19.59
N GLY A 53 -21.87 -7.17 -18.78
CA GLY A 53 -21.34 -6.83 -17.47
C GLY A 53 -20.23 -5.78 -17.51
N LEU A 54 -19.25 -5.92 -18.40
CA LEU A 54 -18.13 -4.97 -18.54
C LEU A 54 -18.64 -3.63 -19.09
N TYR A 55 -19.53 -3.69 -20.08
CA TYR A 55 -20.17 -2.49 -20.64
C TYR A 55 -20.93 -1.70 -19.56
N GLN A 56 -21.70 -2.38 -18.71
CA GLN A 56 -22.46 -1.74 -17.63
C GLN A 56 -21.55 -1.18 -16.53
N GLN A 57 -20.44 -1.85 -16.19
CA GLN A 57 -19.45 -1.31 -15.25
C GLN A 57 -18.80 -0.04 -15.80
N TRP A 58 -18.34 -0.06 -17.05
CA TRP A 58 -17.79 1.11 -17.71
C TRP A 58 -18.83 2.24 -17.78
N GLY A 59 -20.08 1.94 -18.17
CA GLY A 59 -21.16 2.94 -18.26
C GLY A 59 -21.51 3.64 -16.95
N LYS A 60 -21.13 3.06 -15.80
CA LYS A 60 -21.26 3.68 -14.46
C LYS A 60 -20.02 4.48 -14.04
N SER A 61 -18.90 4.29 -14.73
CA SER A 61 -17.62 4.92 -14.39
C SER A 61 -17.61 6.42 -14.67
N LYS A 62 -16.71 7.14 -13.99
CA LYS A 62 -16.41 8.53 -14.35
C LYS A 62 -15.70 8.63 -15.70
N HIS A 63 -15.01 7.57 -16.14
CA HIS A 63 -14.38 7.49 -17.46
C HIS A 63 -15.42 7.55 -18.59
N TYR A 64 -16.54 6.84 -18.46
CA TYR A 64 -17.67 6.97 -19.39
C TYR A 64 -18.17 8.41 -19.47
N GLY A 65 -18.42 9.05 -18.32
CA GLY A 65 -18.87 10.44 -18.26
C GLY A 65 -17.85 11.46 -18.81
N ALA A 66 -16.59 11.07 -18.93
CA ALA A 66 -15.50 11.86 -19.51
C ALA A 66 -15.17 11.46 -20.97
N ASN A 67 -15.96 10.56 -21.57
CA ASN A 67 -15.74 10.00 -22.91
C ASN A 67 -14.38 9.27 -23.08
N VAL A 68 -13.84 8.70 -21.99
CA VAL A 68 -12.72 7.75 -22.06
C VAL A 68 -13.31 6.36 -22.30
N GLY A 69 -13.19 5.88 -23.53
CA GLY A 69 -13.77 4.62 -23.99
C GLY A 69 -12.80 3.44 -23.91
N CYS A 70 -13.23 2.33 -24.53
CA CYS A 70 -12.48 1.08 -24.55
C CYS A 70 -11.12 1.25 -25.26
N TYR A 71 -11.14 1.85 -26.44
CA TYR A 71 -9.96 1.98 -27.29
C TYR A 71 -8.94 2.96 -26.71
N GLU A 72 -9.38 4.02 -26.03
CA GLU A 72 -8.47 4.98 -25.37
C GLU A 72 -7.54 4.31 -24.35
N CYS A 73 -8.00 3.24 -23.70
CA CYS A 73 -7.20 2.46 -22.74
C CYS A 73 -6.55 1.22 -23.35
N HIS A 74 -7.26 0.51 -24.24
CA HIS A 74 -6.82 -0.78 -24.74
C HIS A 74 -6.00 -0.73 -26.03
N GLN A 75 -5.94 0.42 -26.73
CA GLN A 75 -5.08 0.54 -27.90
C GLN A 75 -3.63 0.16 -27.55
N ALA A 76 -2.99 -0.59 -28.43
CA ALA A 76 -1.59 -0.99 -28.27
C ALA A 76 -0.85 -0.82 -29.58
N ALA A 77 0.44 -0.48 -29.51
CA ALA A 77 1.27 -0.50 -30.69
C ALA A 77 1.41 -1.95 -31.17
N PRO A 78 1.38 -2.23 -32.49
CA PRO A 78 1.57 -3.59 -33.00
C PRO A 78 2.90 -4.23 -32.60
N SER A 79 3.86 -3.44 -32.12
CA SER A 79 5.16 -3.88 -31.60
C SER A 79 5.14 -4.23 -30.11
N ASP A 80 4.07 -3.92 -29.38
CA ASP A 80 3.97 -4.26 -27.96
C ASP A 80 3.87 -5.78 -27.81
N LYS A 81 4.50 -6.31 -26.77
CA LYS A 81 4.67 -7.76 -26.61
C LYS A 81 3.34 -8.50 -26.49
N ASP A 82 2.37 -7.88 -25.87
CA ASP A 82 1.02 -8.39 -25.61
C ASP A 82 -0.04 -7.80 -26.55
N ALA A 83 0.36 -7.16 -27.64
CA ALA A 83 -0.57 -6.65 -28.64
C ALA A 83 -1.19 -7.79 -29.45
N ILE A 84 -2.52 -7.76 -29.56
CA ILE A 84 -3.32 -8.66 -30.37
C ILE A 84 -4.11 -7.90 -31.43
N LYS A 85 -4.39 -8.55 -32.56
CA LYS A 85 -5.33 -8.04 -33.57
C LYS A 85 -6.76 -8.43 -33.20
N HIS A 86 -7.64 -7.45 -33.10
CA HIS A 86 -9.05 -7.67 -32.76
C HIS A 86 -9.95 -6.77 -33.60
N GLU A 87 -10.76 -7.35 -34.48
CA GLU A 87 -11.73 -6.64 -35.34
C GLU A 87 -11.11 -5.44 -36.11
N GLY A 88 -9.90 -5.64 -36.64
CA GLY A 88 -9.17 -4.60 -37.40
C GLY A 88 -8.31 -3.66 -36.55
N TYR A 89 -8.42 -3.72 -35.23
CA TYR A 89 -7.64 -2.90 -34.29
C TYR A 89 -6.45 -3.66 -33.70
N SER A 90 -5.48 -2.90 -33.19
CA SER A 90 -4.36 -3.41 -32.39
C SER A 90 -4.63 -3.04 -30.93
N ILE A 91 -4.82 -4.03 -30.08
CA ILE A 91 -5.17 -3.82 -28.67
C ILE A 91 -4.29 -4.65 -27.74
N SER A 92 -4.17 -4.25 -26.48
CA SER A 92 -3.73 -5.12 -25.39
C SER A 92 -4.88 -5.34 -24.40
N VAL A 93 -4.98 -6.56 -23.88
CA VAL A 93 -5.89 -6.88 -22.78
C VAL A 93 -5.45 -6.22 -21.47
N ILE A 94 -4.14 -6.04 -21.29
CA ILE A 94 -3.55 -5.51 -20.06
C ILE A 94 -3.32 -4.01 -20.22
N VAL A 95 -4.17 -3.22 -19.57
CA VAL A 95 -3.93 -1.78 -19.37
C VAL A 95 -2.98 -1.62 -18.19
N SER A 96 -1.80 -1.06 -18.45
CA SER A 96 -0.71 -0.90 -17.49
C SER A 96 -0.68 0.49 -16.85
N PRO A 97 0.13 0.71 -15.80
CA PRO A 97 0.40 2.06 -15.30
C PRO A 97 0.93 3.05 -16.35
N LYS A 98 1.63 2.60 -17.40
CA LYS A 98 2.07 3.50 -18.49
C LYS A 98 0.88 4.03 -19.28
N ASP A 99 -0.10 3.20 -19.60
CA ASP A 99 -1.32 3.64 -20.28
C ASP A 99 -2.09 4.65 -19.41
N CYS A 100 -2.21 4.34 -18.10
CA CYS A 100 -2.81 5.25 -17.13
C CYS A 100 -2.08 6.61 -17.09
N SER A 101 -0.75 6.61 -17.23
CA SER A 101 0.07 7.82 -17.18
C SER A 101 -0.17 8.78 -18.34
N GLY A 102 -0.86 8.36 -19.40
CA GLY A 102 -1.31 9.26 -20.46
C GLY A 102 -2.19 10.41 -19.93
N CYS A 103 -2.94 10.16 -18.84
CA CYS A 103 -3.79 11.15 -18.18
C CYS A 103 -3.45 11.36 -16.69
N HIS A 104 -2.96 10.33 -15.99
CA HIS A 104 -2.72 10.31 -14.55
C HIS A 104 -1.22 10.29 -14.22
N GLN A 105 -0.48 11.27 -14.75
CA GLN A 105 0.99 11.32 -14.63
C GLN A 105 1.46 11.41 -13.18
N GLN A 106 0.77 12.22 -12.38
CA GLN A 106 1.14 12.44 -10.98
C GLN A 106 0.93 11.16 -10.16
N GLU A 107 -0.26 10.56 -10.25
CA GLU A 107 -0.62 9.36 -9.50
C GLU A 107 0.30 8.19 -9.86
N VAL A 108 0.60 8.00 -11.15
CA VAL A 108 1.54 6.95 -11.60
C VAL A 108 2.96 7.23 -11.10
N ALA A 109 3.42 8.48 -11.12
CA ALA A 109 4.76 8.83 -10.65
C ALA A 109 4.92 8.64 -9.13
N GLU A 110 3.88 8.94 -8.35
CA GLU A 110 3.82 8.66 -6.91
C GLU A 110 3.79 7.14 -6.66
N PHE A 111 2.86 6.42 -7.30
CA PHE A 111 2.71 4.98 -7.13
C PHE A 111 3.99 4.22 -7.49
N THR A 112 4.64 4.55 -8.61
CA THR A 112 5.87 3.87 -9.08
C THR A 112 7.03 3.98 -8.09
N LYS A 113 7.08 5.06 -7.29
CA LYS A 113 8.10 5.23 -6.25
C LYS A 113 7.87 4.31 -5.05
N SER A 114 6.61 4.01 -4.76
CA SER A 114 6.16 3.26 -3.59
C SER A 114 6.72 1.83 -3.53
N HIS A 115 6.62 1.23 -2.35
CA HIS A 115 6.89 -0.20 -2.17
C HIS A 115 5.83 -1.10 -2.81
N HIS A 116 4.59 -0.62 -2.97
CA HIS A 116 3.52 -1.38 -3.61
C HIS A 116 3.81 -1.67 -5.07
N ALA A 117 4.30 -0.69 -5.83
CA ALA A 117 4.71 -0.91 -7.22
C ALA A 117 5.79 -2.00 -7.36
N LYS A 118 6.63 -2.18 -6.33
CA LYS A 118 7.72 -3.14 -6.31
C LYS A 118 7.36 -4.46 -5.62
N ALA A 119 6.10 -4.65 -5.24
CA ALA A 119 5.69 -5.80 -4.43
C ALA A 119 5.89 -7.15 -5.13
N GLY A 120 5.83 -7.20 -6.47
CA GLY A 120 6.09 -8.43 -7.24
C GLY A 120 7.57 -8.80 -7.38
N GLN A 121 8.49 -7.97 -6.88
CA GLN A 121 9.93 -8.23 -6.92
C GLN A 121 10.44 -9.04 -5.72
N ILE A 122 9.56 -9.78 -5.04
CA ILE A 122 9.87 -10.53 -3.81
C ILE A 122 10.52 -11.91 -4.05
N ILE A 123 11.18 -12.10 -5.20
CA ILE A 123 11.67 -13.40 -5.71
C ILE A 123 12.60 -14.14 -4.73
N GLY A 124 13.24 -13.43 -3.80
CA GLY A 124 14.11 -14.00 -2.76
C GLY A 124 13.64 -13.81 -1.31
N SER A 125 12.36 -13.49 -1.10
CA SER A 125 11.84 -13.35 0.27
C SER A 125 11.61 -14.72 0.92
N LEU A 126 11.61 -14.75 2.26
CA LEU A 126 11.28 -15.96 3.03
C LEU A 126 9.88 -16.45 2.70
N ASP A 127 8.92 -15.53 2.55
CA ASP A 127 7.53 -15.82 2.24
C ASP A 127 7.39 -16.43 0.83
N ASN A 128 8.23 -16.00 -0.12
CA ASN A 128 8.29 -16.60 -1.46
C ASN A 128 8.87 -18.02 -1.42
N PHE A 129 9.90 -18.25 -0.59
CA PHE A 129 10.45 -19.59 -0.38
C PHE A 129 9.41 -20.57 0.17
N LEU A 130 8.57 -20.12 1.13
CA LEU A 130 7.47 -20.94 1.65
C LEU A 130 6.52 -21.38 0.53
N ALA A 131 6.01 -20.44 -0.26
CA ALA A 131 5.03 -20.73 -1.30
C ALA A 131 5.60 -21.47 -2.52
N GLU A 132 6.88 -21.28 -2.85
CA GLU A 132 7.52 -21.94 -4.00
C GLU A 132 8.10 -23.31 -3.66
N VAL A 133 8.62 -23.49 -2.44
CA VAL A 133 9.43 -24.67 -2.08
C VAL A 133 8.79 -25.51 -0.97
N VAL A 134 8.36 -24.89 0.13
CA VAL A 134 7.87 -25.65 1.31
C VAL A 134 6.45 -26.17 1.09
N GLU A 135 5.56 -25.27 0.66
CA GLU A 135 4.16 -25.55 0.34
C GLU A 135 3.98 -25.91 -1.14
N GLY A 136 4.93 -25.47 -1.97
CA GLY A 136 4.84 -25.45 -3.43
C GLY A 136 5.52 -26.61 -4.15
N ALA A 137 5.20 -26.73 -5.43
CA ALA A 137 5.92 -27.58 -6.39
C ALA A 137 5.69 -27.07 -7.81
N LEU A 138 6.67 -27.19 -8.70
CA LEU A 138 6.63 -26.66 -10.08
C LEU A 138 5.74 -27.50 -11.03
N VAL A 139 4.45 -27.59 -10.71
CA VAL A 139 3.49 -28.46 -11.39
C VAL A 139 2.49 -27.71 -12.28
N PHE A 140 2.58 -26.38 -12.35
CA PHE A 140 1.70 -25.56 -13.19
C PHE A 140 2.51 -24.61 -14.07
N ASN A 141 2.74 -25.03 -15.33
CA ASN A 141 3.59 -24.32 -16.31
C ASN A 141 4.99 -23.97 -15.77
N GLY A 142 5.56 -24.87 -14.95
CA GLY A 142 6.86 -24.65 -14.31
C GLY A 142 6.83 -23.72 -13.11
N GLU A 143 5.64 -23.36 -12.61
CA GLU A 143 5.44 -22.52 -11.42
C GLU A 143 4.71 -23.28 -10.29
N SER A 144 4.85 -22.76 -9.07
CA SER A 144 4.13 -23.27 -7.89
C SER A 144 2.67 -22.80 -7.88
N PRO A 145 1.67 -23.71 -7.85
CA PRO A 145 0.26 -23.32 -7.72
C PRO A 145 -0.03 -22.49 -6.46
N ALA A 146 0.70 -22.74 -5.36
CA ALA A 146 0.57 -22.00 -4.11
C ALA A 146 1.05 -20.55 -4.27
N ALA A 147 2.18 -20.34 -4.96
CA ALA A 147 2.67 -19.00 -5.29
C ALA A 147 1.71 -18.27 -6.25
N VAL A 148 1.27 -18.96 -7.32
CA VAL A 148 0.37 -18.42 -8.35
C VAL A 148 -0.97 -17.95 -7.78
N SER A 149 -1.56 -18.76 -6.90
CA SER A 149 -2.91 -18.52 -6.37
C SER A 149 -2.92 -17.73 -5.07
N GLY A 150 -1.83 -17.77 -4.30
CA GLY A 150 -1.69 -17.06 -3.01
C GLY A 150 -0.87 -15.78 -3.15
N CYS A 151 0.45 -15.92 -3.08
CA CYS A 151 1.39 -14.79 -3.00
C CYS A 151 1.23 -13.82 -4.18
N TRP A 152 1.20 -14.33 -5.42
CA TRP A 152 1.20 -13.50 -6.62
C TRP A 152 -0.11 -12.77 -6.84
N GLN A 153 -1.22 -13.23 -6.25
CA GLN A 153 -2.50 -12.51 -6.29
C GLN A 153 -2.50 -11.25 -5.41
N CYS A 154 -1.62 -11.18 -4.40
CA CYS A 154 -1.45 -9.99 -3.58
C CYS A 154 -0.27 -9.13 -4.05
N HIS A 155 0.90 -9.76 -4.24
CA HIS A 155 2.16 -9.09 -4.56
C HIS A 155 2.31 -8.74 -6.04
N GLY A 156 1.84 -9.62 -6.91
CA GLY A 156 2.10 -9.58 -8.35
C GLY A 156 3.26 -10.50 -8.74
N SER A 157 3.34 -10.78 -10.03
CA SER A 157 4.41 -11.54 -10.68
C SER A 157 4.75 -10.90 -12.02
N GLU A 158 5.80 -11.39 -12.69
CA GLU A 158 6.04 -11.08 -14.10
C GLU A 158 4.98 -11.74 -14.98
N ILE A 159 4.37 -10.95 -15.85
CA ILE A 159 3.44 -11.46 -16.86
C ILE A 159 4.22 -12.00 -18.03
N LYS A 160 4.05 -13.29 -18.29
CA LYS A 160 4.64 -13.97 -19.44
C LYS A 160 3.66 -13.96 -20.61
N VAL A 161 4.13 -13.44 -21.74
CA VAL A 161 3.48 -13.60 -23.04
C VAL A 161 4.13 -14.80 -23.72
N LEU A 162 3.31 -15.77 -24.12
CA LEU A 162 3.73 -16.98 -24.81
C LEU A 162 4.06 -16.68 -26.27
N ASP A 163 4.79 -17.57 -26.93
CA ASP A 163 5.20 -17.42 -28.34
C ASP A 163 4.02 -17.23 -29.31
N ASN A 164 2.83 -17.73 -28.95
CA ASN A 164 1.61 -17.58 -29.72
C ASN A 164 0.85 -16.26 -29.46
N GLY A 165 1.37 -15.40 -28.58
CA GLY A 165 0.75 -14.13 -28.18
C GLY A 165 -0.23 -14.24 -27.01
N ASP A 166 -0.55 -15.45 -26.54
CA ASP A 166 -1.41 -15.63 -25.37
C ASP A 166 -0.66 -15.29 -24.08
N LEU A 167 -1.41 -14.97 -23.02
CA LEU A 167 -0.84 -14.77 -21.68
C LEU A 167 -0.75 -16.11 -20.94
N ASP A 168 0.40 -16.39 -20.34
CA ASP A 168 0.63 -17.64 -19.61
C ASP A 168 -0.37 -17.76 -18.43
N PRO A 169 -1.18 -18.84 -18.35
CA PRO A 169 -2.11 -19.09 -17.26
C PRO A 169 -1.50 -19.08 -15.85
N ALA A 170 -0.21 -19.36 -15.70
CA ALA A 170 0.48 -19.27 -14.42
C ALA A 170 0.73 -17.82 -13.98
N THR A 171 0.73 -16.87 -14.91
CA THR A 171 1.00 -15.46 -14.61
C THR A 171 -0.19 -14.55 -14.89
N TRP A 172 -1.22 -15.01 -15.59
CA TRP A 172 -2.44 -14.27 -15.87
C TRP A 172 -3.68 -15.16 -15.75
N PRO A 173 -4.78 -14.71 -15.08
CA PRO A 173 -5.01 -13.40 -14.49
C PRO A 173 -4.21 -13.12 -13.22
N ASN A 174 -3.68 -11.89 -13.12
CA ASN A 174 -2.96 -11.42 -11.94
C ASN A 174 -3.54 -10.10 -11.43
N THR A 175 -3.85 -10.09 -10.14
CA THR A 175 -4.45 -8.95 -9.44
C THR A 175 -3.55 -8.35 -8.37
N GLY A 176 -2.27 -8.72 -8.38
CA GLY A 176 -1.28 -8.27 -7.42
C GLY A 176 -0.81 -6.85 -7.70
N ILE A 177 -0.62 -6.09 -6.63
CA ILE A 177 -0.43 -4.64 -6.72
C ILE A 177 0.88 -4.24 -7.41
N GLY A 178 1.92 -5.07 -7.31
CA GLY A 178 3.24 -4.86 -7.90
C GLY A 178 3.53 -5.76 -9.11
N ARG A 179 2.50 -6.14 -9.87
CA ARG A 179 2.63 -6.90 -11.14
C ARG A 179 3.65 -6.27 -12.08
N ILE A 180 4.49 -7.07 -12.72
CA ILE A 180 5.44 -6.59 -13.73
C ILE A 180 4.80 -6.84 -15.10
N ASN A 181 4.45 -5.76 -15.80
CA ASN A 181 3.66 -5.79 -17.02
C ASN A 181 4.52 -6.07 -18.27
N PRO A 182 3.94 -6.54 -19.39
CA PRO A 182 4.67 -6.84 -20.63
C PRO A 182 5.45 -5.65 -21.21
N ASP A 183 4.95 -4.43 -21.01
CA ASP A 183 5.61 -3.18 -21.38
C ASP A 183 6.76 -2.75 -20.44
N GLY A 184 7.08 -3.56 -19.42
CA GLY A 184 8.11 -3.33 -18.41
C GLY A 184 7.72 -2.35 -17.30
N SER A 185 6.51 -1.82 -17.30
CA SER A 185 6.00 -1.03 -16.19
C SER A 185 5.68 -1.91 -14.98
N ILE A 186 5.79 -1.34 -13.77
CA ILE A 186 5.51 -2.06 -12.52
C ILE A 186 4.24 -1.50 -11.88
N GLY A 187 3.32 -2.39 -11.50
CA GLY A 187 2.07 -2.03 -10.87
C GLY A 187 0.82 -2.60 -11.51
N ALA A 188 -0.24 -2.66 -10.70
CA ALA A 188 -1.61 -2.83 -11.18
C ALA A 188 -2.52 -1.73 -10.59
N CYS A 189 -2.82 -0.69 -11.39
CA CYS A 189 -3.67 0.43 -10.96
C CYS A 189 -5.09 0.00 -10.57
N SER A 190 -5.56 -1.16 -11.02
CA SER A 190 -6.87 -1.69 -10.66
C SER A 190 -6.91 -2.45 -9.32
N ALA A 191 -5.84 -2.40 -8.51
CA ALA A 191 -5.78 -3.12 -7.22
C ALA A 191 -6.80 -2.59 -6.20
N CYS A 192 -6.97 -1.25 -6.12
CA CYS A 192 -7.85 -0.61 -5.13
C CYS A 192 -9.20 -0.16 -5.73
N HIS A 193 -9.17 0.47 -6.91
CA HIS A 193 -10.36 0.83 -7.70
C HIS A 193 -10.43 -0.04 -8.94
N GLN A 194 -11.25 -1.08 -8.86
CA GLN A 194 -11.27 -2.17 -9.83
C GLN A 194 -11.82 -1.72 -11.18
N ARG A 195 -11.30 -2.36 -12.23
CA ARG A 195 -11.89 -2.27 -13.56
C ARG A 195 -13.29 -2.91 -13.57
N HIS A 196 -14.26 -2.45 -14.36
CA HIS A 196 -14.19 -1.31 -15.30
C HIS A 196 -14.91 -0.05 -14.78
N GLU A 197 -15.32 -0.05 -13.50
CA GLU A 197 -15.97 1.12 -12.90
C GLU A 197 -14.96 2.16 -12.40
N PHE A 198 -13.77 1.73 -11.95
CA PHE A 198 -12.71 2.58 -11.40
C PHE A 198 -13.23 3.53 -10.30
N SER A 199 -14.01 2.95 -9.38
CA SER A 199 -14.78 3.71 -8.38
C SER A 199 -13.91 4.25 -7.24
N LEU A 200 -13.93 5.58 -7.04
CA LEU A 200 -13.33 6.21 -5.86
C LEU A 200 -13.98 5.75 -4.55
N VAL A 201 -15.29 5.46 -4.58
CA VAL A 201 -15.98 4.93 -3.40
C VAL A 201 -15.37 3.60 -3.01
N GLN A 202 -15.09 2.72 -3.98
CA GLN A 202 -14.43 1.45 -3.72
C GLN A 202 -13.01 1.65 -3.15
N ALA A 203 -12.19 2.51 -3.75
CA ALA A 203 -10.82 2.74 -3.27
C ALA A 203 -10.75 3.36 -1.86
N ARG A 204 -11.76 4.13 -1.45
CA ARG A 204 -11.84 4.76 -0.12
C ARG A 204 -12.40 3.85 0.96
N ARG A 205 -12.91 2.69 0.57
CA ARG A 205 -13.51 1.72 1.47
C ARG A 205 -12.46 0.74 1.99
N PRO A 206 -12.43 0.44 3.31
CA PRO A 206 -11.46 -0.49 3.90
C PRO A 206 -11.45 -1.89 3.23
N GLU A 207 -12.58 -2.31 2.67
CA GLU A 207 -12.71 -3.58 1.97
C GLU A 207 -11.78 -3.71 0.75
N ALA A 208 -11.43 -2.61 0.08
CA ALA A 208 -10.49 -2.66 -1.04
C ALA A 208 -9.06 -3.05 -0.59
N CYS A 209 -8.67 -2.67 0.62
CA CYS A 209 -7.37 -3.02 1.19
C CYS A 209 -7.33 -4.47 1.71
N GLY A 210 -8.47 -4.97 2.19
CA GLY A 210 -8.63 -6.28 2.81
C GLY A 210 -8.43 -7.48 1.88
N LYS A 211 -8.28 -7.27 0.56
CA LYS A 211 -7.84 -8.33 -0.35
C LYS A 211 -6.42 -8.83 -0.05
N CYS A 212 -5.54 -7.95 0.43
CA CYS A 212 -4.13 -8.25 0.66
C CYS A 212 -3.67 -7.99 2.11
N TYR A 213 -4.28 -7.02 2.79
CA TYR A 213 -3.96 -6.65 4.16
C TYR A 213 -4.89 -7.34 5.15
N LEU A 214 -4.69 -8.63 5.32
CA LEU A 214 -5.48 -9.53 6.16
C LEU A 214 -4.62 -10.68 6.68
N GLY A 215 -5.20 -11.50 7.55
CA GLY A 215 -4.64 -12.80 7.90
C GLY A 215 -3.55 -12.75 8.98
N PRO A 216 -2.85 -13.87 9.20
CA PRO A 216 -2.12 -14.10 10.44
C PRO A 216 -0.85 -13.24 10.60
N ASP A 217 -0.26 -12.78 9.51
CA ASP A 217 1.01 -12.06 9.52
C ASP A 217 0.84 -10.54 9.43
N HIS A 218 -0.26 -10.07 8.85
CA HIS A 218 -0.58 -8.66 8.81
C HIS A 218 -2.10 -8.46 8.70
N PRO A 219 -2.85 -8.54 9.82
CA PRO A 219 -4.31 -8.44 9.83
C PRO A 219 -4.80 -6.99 9.92
N GLN A 220 -4.33 -6.09 9.04
CA GLN A 220 -4.74 -4.68 9.18
C GLN A 220 -6.24 -4.48 8.95
N LYS A 221 -6.90 -5.34 8.14
CA LYS A 221 -8.35 -5.27 7.95
C LYS A 221 -9.10 -5.60 9.24
N GLU A 222 -8.73 -6.67 9.90
CA GLU A 222 -9.36 -7.16 11.12
C GLU A 222 -9.06 -6.23 12.30
N ILE A 223 -7.82 -5.74 12.40
CA ILE A 223 -7.42 -4.69 13.35
C ILE A 223 -8.27 -3.44 13.16
N TYR A 224 -8.46 -3.00 11.91
CA TYR A 224 -9.29 -1.83 11.64
C TYR A 224 -10.75 -2.08 12.06
N GLU A 225 -11.32 -3.25 11.75
CA GLU A 225 -12.69 -3.62 12.13
C GLU A 225 -12.90 -3.66 13.64
N GLU A 226 -11.93 -4.14 14.42
CA GLU A 226 -11.97 -4.12 15.88
C GLU A 226 -11.91 -2.69 16.45
N SER A 227 -11.13 -1.82 15.80
CA SER A 227 -10.89 -0.46 16.27
C SER A 227 -12.17 0.39 16.31
N LYS A 228 -12.19 1.41 17.17
CA LYS A 228 -13.27 2.41 17.18
C LYS A 228 -13.41 3.15 15.85
N HIS A 229 -12.33 3.29 15.08
CA HIS A 229 -12.40 3.88 13.75
C HIS A 229 -13.22 3.03 12.78
N GLY A 230 -12.98 1.71 12.74
CA GLY A 230 -13.76 0.80 11.89
C GLY A 230 -15.21 0.72 12.32
N ILE A 231 -15.47 0.59 13.62
CA ILE A 231 -16.84 0.59 14.17
C ILE A 231 -17.59 1.85 13.75
N ASN A 232 -16.98 3.03 13.90
CA ASN A 232 -17.61 4.29 13.50
C ASN A 232 -17.82 4.40 11.98
N PHE A 233 -16.85 3.94 11.18
CA PHE A 233 -16.99 3.95 9.72
C PHE A 233 -18.21 3.16 9.27
N TYR A 234 -18.40 1.94 9.79
CA TYR A 234 -19.54 1.11 9.43
C TYR A 234 -20.87 1.66 9.95
N ALA A 235 -20.88 2.24 11.15
CA ALA A 235 -22.07 2.89 11.71
C ALA A 235 -22.50 4.14 10.93
N HIS A 236 -21.55 4.88 10.35
CA HIS A 236 -21.77 6.19 9.73
C HIS A 236 -21.31 6.27 8.27
N VAL A 237 -21.32 5.16 7.55
CA VAL A 237 -20.81 5.09 6.16
C VAL A 237 -21.51 6.09 5.23
N ASN A 238 -22.79 6.40 5.48
CA ASN A 238 -23.57 7.35 4.69
C ASN A 238 -23.16 8.82 4.92
N GLU A 239 -22.45 9.11 6.01
CA GLU A 239 -21.92 10.45 6.35
C GLU A 239 -20.50 10.67 5.82
N MET A 240 -19.88 9.63 5.26
CA MET A 240 -18.49 9.66 4.82
C MET A 240 -18.26 10.38 3.50
N ASN A 241 -19.31 10.78 2.76
CA ASN A 241 -19.19 11.52 1.49
C ASN A 241 -18.22 10.86 0.45
N LEU A 242 -18.24 9.51 0.39
CA LEU A 242 -17.21 8.70 -0.30
C LEU A 242 -17.08 8.98 -1.81
N SER A 243 -18.07 9.59 -2.46
CA SER A 243 -18.06 9.92 -3.89
C SER A 243 -17.43 11.28 -4.21
N SER A 244 -17.15 12.11 -3.20
CA SER A 244 -16.67 13.49 -3.37
C SER A 244 -15.34 13.56 -4.13
N PRO A 245 -15.16 14.45 -5.11
CA PRO A 245 -13.87 14.61 -5.78
C PRO A 245 -12.77 15.21 -4.88
N LYS A 246 -13.13 16.01 -3.86
CA LYS A 246 -12.18 16.67 -2.95
C LYS A 246 -11.78 15.78 -1.77
N TRP A 247 -12.76 15.23 -1.06
CA TRP A 247 -12.64 14.25 0.04
C TRP A 247 -11.49 14.49 1.04
N VAL A 248 -11.54 15.64 1.71
CA VAL A 248 -10.59 16.07 2.75
C VAL A 248 -11.16 15.79 4.14
N VAL A 249 -10.41 15.06 4.98
CA VAL A 249 -10.82 14.77 6.37
C VAL A 249 -10.86 16.05 7.21
N GLY A 250 -11.91 16.19 8.04
CA GLY A 250 -12.17 17.39 8.85
C GLY A 250 -12.87 18.52 8.10
N GLU A 251 -12.97 18.45 6.77
CA GLU A 251 -13.70 19.43 5.94
C GLU A 251 -14.90 18.80 5.23
N ASP A 252 -14.68 17.72 4.47
CA ASP A 252 -15.71 17.10 3.63
C ASP A 252 -16.35 15.86 4.29
N TYR A 253 -15.72 15.33 5.35
CA TYR A 253 -16.23 14.28 6.23
C TYR A 253 -15.47 14.27 7.56
N ASN A 254 -16.10 13.77 8.62
CA ASN A 254 -15.51 13.69 9.97
C ASN A 254 -16.01 12.50 10.81
N ALA A 255 -16.85 11.62 10.25
CA ALA A 255 -17.48 10.54 11.01
C ALA A 255 -16.48 9.47 11.47
N ALA A 256 -15.56 9.06 10.58
CA ALA A 256 -14.47 8.13 10.89
C ALA A 256 -13.34 8.23 9.87
N PRO A 257 -12.10 7.81 10.20
CA PRO A 257 -11.07 7.57 9.20
C PRO A 257 -11.18 6.15 8.60
N THR A 258 -10.72 6.00 7.37
CA THR A 258 -10.51 4.72 6.67
C THR A 258 -9.02 4.47 6.43
N CYS A 259 -8.66 3.31 5.88
CA CYS A 259 -7.30 3.04 5.40
C CYS A 259 -6.81 4.15 4.45
N ALA A 260 -7.65 4.53 3.48
CA ALA A 260 -7.35 5.58 2.52
C ALA A 260 -7.26 6.96 3.17
N THR A 261 -8.07 7.26 4.20
CA THR A 261 -7.98 8.51 4.97
C THR A 261 -6.59 8.71 5.55
N CYS A 262 -6.08 7.69 6.24
CA CYS A 262 -4.79 7.76 6.92
C CYS A 262 -3.61 7.76 5.95
N HIS A 263 -3.65 6.90 4.94
CA HIS A 263 -2.46 6.57 4.15
C HIS A 263 -2.35 7.27 2.79
N MET A 264 -3.44 7.82 2.26
CA MET A 264 -3.46 8.34 0.87
C MET A 264 -4.12 9.71 0.76
N SER A 265 -5.22 9.92 1.48
CA SER A 265 -6.13 11.05 1.25
C SER A 265 -5.58 12.37 1.76
N ALA A 266 -6.04 13.46 1.16
CA ALA A 266 -5.66 14.79 1.57
C ALA A 266 -6.19 15.14 2.97
N THR A 267 -5.41 15.96 3.67
CA THR A 267 -5.88 16.77 4.80
C THR A 267 -5.98 18.22 4.34
N ARG A 268 -6.24 19.15 5.26
CA ARG A 268 -6.16 20.58 4.96
C ARG A 268 -4.75 21.00 4.52
N ASP A 269 -3.72 20.38 5.08
CA ASP A 269 -2.31 20.79 4.90
C ASP A 269 -1.48 19.79 4.08
N LEU A 270 -1.99 18.58 3.85
CA LEU A 270 -1.31 17.53 3.08
C LEU A 270 -2.10 17.19 1.81
N PRO A 271 -1.43 17.09 0.66
CA PRO A 271 -2.07 16.62 -0.56
C PRO A 271 -2.41 15.13 -0.51
N ILE A 272 -3.21 14.69 -1.47
CA ILE A 272 -3.37 13.26 -1.79
C ILE A 272 -2.04 12.69 -2.30
N THR A 273 -1.76 11.42 -2.03
CA THR A 273 -0.59 10.70 -2.55
C THR A 273 -0.94 9.25 -2.89
N HIS A 274 -0.32 8.72 -3.94
CA HIS A 274 -0.29 7.28 -4.26
C HIS A 274 0.99 6.57 -3.76
N ASP A 275 1.87 7.26 -3.01
CA ASP A 275 2.94 6.62 -2.24
C ASP A 275 2.53 6.43 -0.78
N ILE A 276 1.97 5.26 -0.48
CA ILE A 276 1.49 4.87 0.85
C ILE A 276 2.61 4.92 1.91
N GLY A 277 3.88 4.85 1.49
CA GLY A 277 5.02 4.96 2.37
C GLY A 277 5.17 6.35 3.00
N ASP A 278 4.63 7.41 2.40
CA ASP A 278 4.90 8.82 2.74
C ASP A 278 4.55 9.24 4.16
N ARG A 279 3.73 8.45 4.85
CA ARG A 279 3.26 8.70 6.22
C ARG A 279 3.66 7.61 7.22
N ILE A 280 4.56 6.70 6.82
CA ILE A 280 5.00 5.56 7.65
C ILE A 280 6.27 5.93 8.41
N SER A 281 6.26 5.80 9.75
CA SER A 281 7.45 6.07 10.58
C SER A 281 8.23 4.81 10.98
N TRP A 282 7.55 3.66 11.04
CA TRP A 282 8.13 2.35 11.36
C TRP A 282 7.89 1.36 10.25
N THR A 283 8.87 0.51 9.95
CA THR A 283 8.61 -0.76 9.28
C THR A 283 8.29 -1.83 10.33
N LEU A 284 7.06 -2.33 10.32
CA LEU A 284 6.57 -3.35 11.27
C LEU A 284 6.67 -4.79 10.72
N ARG A 285 7.04 -4.92 9.44
CA ARG A 285 7.24 -6.20 8.76
C ARG A 285 8.41 -7.04 9.30
N PRO A 286 9.64 -6.49 9.51
CA PRO A 286 10.78 -7.31 9.91
C PRO A 286 10.66 -7.86 11.33
N ALA A 287 11.43 -8.92 11.61
CA ALA A 287 11.49 -9.55 12.93
C ALA A 287 11.78 -8.53 14.04
N ILE A 288 12.71 -7.60 13.80
CA ILE A 288 12.97 -6.43 14.65
C ILE A 288 12.53 -5.20 13.85
N SER A 289 11.59 -4.42 14.40
CA SER A 289 11.12 -3.19 13.77
C SER A 289 12.18 -2.11 13.78
N GLU A 290 12.25 -1.35 12.67
CA GLU A 290 13.16 -0.23 12.50
C GLU A 290 12.41 1.00 12.00
N LYS A 291 13.00 2.18 12.18
CA LYS A 291 12.51 3.39 11.51
C LYS A 291 12.63 3.21 10.00
N VAL A 292 11.62 3.65 9.25
CA VAL A 292 11.50 3.31 7.82
C VAL A 292 12.68 3.77 6.96
N ASP A 293 13.36 4.82 7.40
CA ASP A 293 14.52 5.43 6.75
C ASP A 293 15.87 4.82 7.16
N ALA A 294 15.91 4.01 8.22
CA ALA A 294 17.15 3.48 8.80
C ALA A 294 18.02 2.76 7.76
N LYS A 295 17.42 1.84 6.98
CA LYS A 295 18.12 1.09 5.93
C LYS A 295 18.63 2.00 4.81
N ALA A 296 17.84 3.01 4.43
CA ALA A 296 18.21 3.95 3.38
C ALA A 296 19.39 4.82 3.82
N ILE A 297 19.36 5.34 5.05
CA ILE A 297 20.45 6.10 5.66
C ILE A 297 21.72 5.26 5.75
N ALA A 298 21.62 4.01 6.23
CA ALA A 298 22.76 3.09 6.29
C ALA A 298 23.37 2.79 4.91
N SER A 299 22.58 2.91 3.84
CA SER A 299 23.01 2.73 2.45
C SER A 299 23.44 4.05 1.77
N GLY A 300 23.57 5.15 2.52
CA GLY A 300 23.94 6.46 1.98
C GLY A 300 22.87 7.14 1.10
N LYS A 301 21.63 6.66 1.13
CA LYS A 301 20.52 7.24 0.35
C LYS A 301 19.83 8.34 1.14
N LYS A 302 19.63 9.48 0.49
CA LYS A 302 18.78 10.56 1.02
C LYS A 302 17.32 10.23 0.75
N VAL A 303 16.53 10.08 1.81
CA VAL A 303 15.09 9.84 1.78
C VAL A 303 14.39 10.78 2.76
N LYS A 304 13.07 10.93 2.63
CA LYS A 304 12.26 11.65 3.62
C LYS A 304 12.43 11.01 5.01
N PRO A 305 12.90 11.77 6.03
CA PRO A 305 13.12 11.28 7.38
C PRO A 305 11.84 10.72 8.02
N TRP A 306 11.98 9.73 8.90
CA TRP A 306 10.84 9.13 9.59
C TRP A 306 10.07 10.13 10.46
N GLN A 307 10.74 11.18 10.97
CA GLN A 307 10.12 12.24 11.75
C GLN A 307 9.14 13.05 10.90
N GLU A 308 9.54 13.46 9.70
CA GLU A 308 8.63 14.15 8.77
C GLU A 308 7.44 13.25 8.39
N ARG A 309 7.67 11.94 8.19
CA ARG A 309 6.58 10.98 7.93
C ARG A 309 5.64 10.84 9.14
N ARG A 310 6.17 10.91 10.36
CA ARG A 310 5.40 10.91 11.61
C ARG A 310 4.57 12.19 11.73
N ASP A 311 5.14 13.34 11.41
CA ASP A 311 4.46 14.62 11.45
C ASP A 311 3.32 14.68 10.43
N ASP A 312 3.52 14.11 9.24
CA ASP A 312 2.44 13.97 8.26
C ASP A 312 1.28 13.09 8.78
N MET A 313 1.58 11.94 9.39
CA MET A 313 0.52 11.12 9.97
C MET A 313 -0.17 11.83 11.15
N LYS A 314 0.58 12.55 11.99
CA LYS A 314 0.01 13.39 13.05
C LYS A 314 -0.92 14.46 12.49
N ASN A 315 -0.58 15.06 11.35
CA ASN A 315 -1.45 16.03 10.67
C ASN A 315 -2.81 15.40 10.28
N VAL A 316 -2.84 14.14 9.88
CA VAL A 316 -4.11 13.41 9.67
C VAL A 316 -4.86 13.24 10.99
N CYS A 317 -4.20 12.83 12.06
CA CYS A 317 -4.84 12.60 13.36
C CYS A 317 -5.48 13.89 13.92
N VAL A 318 -4.81 15.03 13.80
CA VAL A 318 -5.28 16.31 14.37
C VAL A 318 -6.47 16.93 13.62
N ALA A 319 -6.86 16.36 12.47
CA ALA A 319 -8.12 16.71 11.81
C ALA A 319 -9.34 16.36 12.69
N CYS A 320 -9.19 15.44 13.65
CA CYS A 320 -10.27 15.01 14.55
C CYS A 320 -9.88 14.96 16.04
N HIS A 321 -8.59 14.86 16.36
CA HIS A 321 -8.09 14.71 17.73
C HIS A 321 -7.24 15.90 18.19
N THR A 322 -7.18 16.13 19.51
CA THR A 322 -6.28 17.14 20.07
C THR A 322 -4.83 16.65 19.99
N SER A 323 -3.87 17.57 19.81
CA SER A 323 -2.45 17.21 19.66
C SER A 323 -1.92 16.40 20.85
N GLN A 324 -2.33 16.73 22.08
CA GLN A 324 -1.90 15.98 23.26
C GLN A 324 -2.35 14.51 23.23
N TRP A 325 -3.57 14.25 22.76
CA TRP A 325 -4.06 12.89 22.62
C TRP A 325 -3.24 12.11 21.58
N VAL A 326 -2.91 12.76 20.45
CA VAL A 326 -2.08 12.18 19.39
C VAL A 326 -0.66 11.87 19.89
N GLU A 327 -0.03 12.77 20.67
CA GLU A 327 1.28 12.51 21.26
C GLU A 327 1.25 11.35 22.25
N ASN A 328 0.21 11.25 23.08
CA ASN A 328 0.05 10.14 24.02
C ASN A 328 -0.11 8.80 23.29
N PHE A 329 -0.89 8.76 22.20
CA PHE A 329 -1.01 7.58 21.35
C PHE A 329 0.36 7.13 20.83
N TYR A 330 1.15 8.06 20.28
CA TYR A 330 2.45 7.71 19.73
C TYR A 330 3.46 7.24 20.77
N GLN A 331 3.41 7.77 22.00
CA GLN A 331 4.21 7.24 23.11
C GLN A 331 3.84 5.79 23.42
N GLN A 332 2.55 5.46 23.46
CA GLN A 332 2.08 4.08 23.70
C GLN A 332 2.49 3.14 22.57
N PHE A 333 2.30 3.57 21.31
CA PHE A 333 2.69 2.78 20.14
C PHE A 333 4.20 2.52 20.11
N ASP A 334 5.01 3.58 20.27
CA ASP A 334 6.47 3.44 20.27
C ASP A 334 6.95 2.57 21.44
N ALA A 335 6.32 2.68 22.62
CA ALA A 335 6.64 1.84 23.78
C ALA A 335 6.37 0.35 23.51
N LEU A 336 5.25 -0.01 22.87
CA LEU A 336 4.96 -1.41 22.56
C LEU A 336 5.94 -1.97 21.51
N VAL A 337 6.25 -1.19 20.47
CA VAL A 337 7.24 -1.62 19.45
C VAL A 337 8.60 -1.90 20.11
N ASN A 338 9.04 -1.01 21.01
CA ASN A 338 10.30 -1.21 21.74
C ASN A 338 10.23 -2.38 22.71
N LEU A 339 9.13 -2.57 23.44
CA LEU A 339 8.92 -3.74 24.30
C LEU A 339 9.09 -5.03 23.51
N TYR A 340 8.38 -5.16 22.39
CA TYR A 340 8.49 -6.33 21.53
C TYR A 340 9.92 -6.52 21.00
N ASN A 341 10.52 -5.45 20.47
CA ASN A 341 11.86 -5.48 19.88
C ASN A 341 12.91 -5.95 20.90
N ASP A 342 12.93 -5.34 22.08
CA ASP A 342 14.03 -5.49 23.03
C ASP A 342 13.84 -6.70 23.95
N LYS A 343 12.59 -7.03 24.31
CA LYS A 343 12.31 -8.17 25.19
C LYS A 343 12.23 -9.50 24.45
N PHE A 344 11.77 -9.53 23.20
CA PHE A 344 11.46 -10.78 22.48
C PHE A 344 12.26 -10.91 21.18
N ALA A 345 12.17 -9.94 20.27
CA ALA A 345 12.75 -10.11 18.94
C ALA A 345 14.29 -10.15 18.94
N ARG A 346 14.96 -9.24 19.66
CA ARG A 346 16.43 -9.24 19.75
C ARG A 346 16.96 -10.49 20.46
N PRO A 347 16.43 -10.89 21.64
CA PRO A 347 16.84 -12.14 22.29
C PRO A 347 16.55 -13.38 21.43
N GLY A 348 15.35 -13.48 20.84
CA GLY A 348 15.00 -14.62 19.99
C GLY A 348 15.90 -14.73 18.77
N LYS A 349 16.19 -13.61 18.10
CA LYS A 349 17.17 -13.60 17.00
C LYS A 349 18.56 -14.05 17.47
N ALA A 350 19.00 -13.62 18.66
CA ALA A 350 20.29 -14.02 19.20
C ALA A 350 20.37 -15.54 19.47
N ILE A 351 19.29 -16.16 19.95
CA ILE A 351 19.18 -17.62 20.09
C ILE A 351 19.35 -18.29 18.73
N MET A 352 18.57 -17.87 17.71
CA MET A 352 18.68 -18.43 16.36
C MET A 352 20.08 -18.25 15.75
N ASP A 353 20.72 -17.10 15.97
CA ASP A 353 22.08 -16.84 15.49
C ASP A 353 23.10 -17.78 16.17
N VAL A 354 22.94 -18.08 17.47
CA VAL A 354 23.78 -19.04 18.20
C VAL A 354 23.58 -20.46 17.67
N LEU A 355 22.34 -20.89 17.47
CA LEU A 355 22.04 -22.22 16.92
C LEU A 355 22.71 -22.40 15.55
N LYS A 356 22.58 -21.42 14.65
CA LYS A 356 23.24 -21.43 13.33
C LYS A 356 24.75 -21.45 13.44
N LYS A 357 25.32 -20.58 14.29
CA LYS A 357 26.78 -20.48 14.47
C LYS A 357 27.40 -21.79 14.96
N HIS A 358 26.70 -22.50 15.85
CA HIS A 358 27.16 -23.76 16.42
C HIS A 358 26.70 -24.99 15.65
N GLN A 359 26.04 -24.81 14.48
CA GLN A 359 25.54 -25.90 13.63
C GLN A 359 24.60 -26.84 14.41
N LEU A 360 23.82 -26.27 15.34
CA LEU A 360 22.78 -26.97 16.09
C LEU A 360 21.45 -27.00 15.34
N ILE A 361 21.36 -26.21 14.27
CA ILE A 361 20.32 -26.31 13.24
C ILE A 361 20.99 -26.35 11.88
N THR A 362 20.30 -26.92 10.89
CA THR A 362 20.84 -27.08 9.54
C THR A 362 20.85 -25.75 8.77
N PRO A 363 21.58 -25.66 7.64
CA PRO A 363 21.47 -24.52 6.74
C PRO A 363 20.14 -24.49 5.96
N THR A 364 19.42 -25.62 5.89
CA THR A 364 18.09 -25.69 5.31
C THR A 364 17.15 -24.91 6.22
N GLY A 365 16.27 -24.09 5.66
CA GLY A 365 15.27 -23.38 6.46
C GLY A 365 13.96 -24.15 6.51
N PHE A 366 13.27 -24.05 7.64
CA PHE A 366 11.97 -24.67 7.93
C PHE A 366 11.98 -26.20 8.01
N ASP A 367 13.13 -26.83 8.29
CA ASP A 367 13.21 -28.28 8.52
C ASP A 367 13.25 -28.66 10.00
N GLU A 368 13.34 -27.68 10.90
CA GLU A 368 13.38 -27.89 12.35
C GLU A 368 12.32 -27.08 13.10
N GLU A 369 11.78 -27.65 14.18
CA GLU A 369 10.67 -27.08 14.98
C GLU A 369 10.98 -25.66 15.48
N ILE A 370 12.21 -25.42 15.96
CA ILE A 370 12.63 -24.12 16.49
C ILE A 370 12.59 -23.01 15.43
N GLU A 371 12.76 -23.34 14.15
CA GLU A 371 12.66 -22.37 13.06
C GLU A 371 11.22 -21.94 12.81
N TRP A 372 10.27 -22.88 12.91
CA TRP A 372 8.84 -22.61 12.86
C TRP A 372 8.39 -21.80 14.08
N THR A 373 8.82 -22.17 15.28
CA THR A 373 8.58 -21.40 16.52
C THR A 373 9.09 -19.97 16.37
N TRP A 374 10.34 -19.78 15.92
CA TRP A 374 10.86 -18.44 15.67
C TRP A 374 10.02 -17.70 14.62
N PHE A 375 9.71 -18.35 13.50
CA PHE A 375 8.91 -17.76 12.44
C PHE A 375 7.56 -17.26 12.96
N TYR A 376 6.77 -18.10 13.62
CA TYR A 376 5.47 -17.69 14.14
C TYR A 376 5.55 -16.56 15.17
N LEU A 377 6.59 -16.58 16.03
CA LEU A 377 6.80 -15.53 17.03
C LEU A 377 6.92 -14.16 16.39
N TRP A 378 7.79 -14.01 15.38
CA TRP A 378 8.05 -12.69 14.81
C TRP A 378 7.14 -12.35 13.63
N HIS A 379 6.82 -13.34 12.78
CA HIS A 379 6.07 -13.19 11.53
C HIS A 379 4.59 -13.03 11.79
N HIS A 380 4.00 -13.83 12.70
CA HIS A 380 2.57 -13.73 13.01
C HIS A 380 2.36 -12.85 14.22
N GLU A 381 2.66 -13.34 15.41
CA GLU A 381 2.26 -12.74 16.68
C GLU A 381 2.91 -11.37 16.90
N GLY A 382 4.21 -11.29 16.63
CA GLY A 382 4.97 -10.06 16.72
C GLY A 382 4.48 -9.00 15.75
N ARG A 383 4.15 -9.37 14.50
CA ARG A 383 3.54 -8.42 13.55
C ARG A 383 2.13 -8.04 14.02
N ARG A 384 1.28 -8.97 14.45
CA ARG A 384 -0.07 -8.71 14.97
C ARG A 384 -0.06 -7.71 16.11
N ALA A 385 0.77 -7.93 17.14
CA ALA A 385 0.91 -7.03 18.28
C ALA A 385 1.26 -5.59 17.86
N ARG A 386 2.28 -5.45 17.00
CA ARG A 386 2.76 -4.13 16.55
C ARG A 386 1.76 -3.41 15.65
N HIS A 387 1.09 -4.13 14.75
CA HIS A 387 0.05 -3.54 13.90
C HIS A 387 -1.20 -3.19 14.71
N GLY A 388 -1.60 -4.04 15.68
CA GLY A 388 -2.72 -3.76 16.58
C GLY A 388 -2.51 -2.47 17.36
N ALA A 389 -1.28 -2.23 17.83
CA ALA A 389 -0.94 -0.97 18.50
C ALA A 389 -0.96 0.23 17.55
N ALA A 390 -0.49 0.07 16.32
CA ALA A 390 -0.45 1.13 15.33
C ALA A 390 -1.84 1.63 14.92
N MET A 391 -2.89 0.81 15.09
CA MET A 391 -4.26 1.12 14.64
C MET A 391 -5.33 0.92 15.73
N MET A 392 -4.91 0.85 17.00
CA MET A 392 -5.79 0.83 18.19
C MET A 392 -6.77 -0.36 18.26
N ALA A 393 -6.26 -1.57 18.03
CA ALA A 393 -6.98 -2.83 18.25
C ALA A 393 -6.41 -3.57 19.47
N PRO A 394 -7.00 -3.42 20.67
CA PRO A 394 -6.46 -3.98 21.90
C PRO A 394 -6.36 -5.52 21.91
N ASP A 395 -7.27 -6.23 21.23
CA ASP A 395 -7.23 -7.70 21.19
C ASP A 395 -6.06 -8.19 20.32
N TYR A 396 -5.82 -7.53 19.18
CA TYR A 396 -4.60 -7.77 18.37
C TYR A 396 -3.30 -7.38 19.07
N VAL A 397 -3.33 -6.42 20.01
CA VAL A 397 -2.18 -6.12 20.86
C VAL A 397 -1.95 -7.23 21.88
N GLN A 398 -3.02 -7.72 22.51
CA GLN A 398 -2.95 -8.68 23.60
C GLN A 398 -3.08 -10.11 23.06
N TRP A 399 -4.31 -10.60 22.88
CA TRP A 399 -4.63 -12.03 22.85
C TRP A 399 -4.21 -12.70 21.54
N HIS A 400 -4.22 -11.95 20.46
CA HIS A 400 -3.65 -12.37 19.18
C HIS A 400 -2.20 -11.89 18.96
N GLY A 401 -1.61 -11.23 19.97
CA GLY A 401 -0.33 -10.53 19.87
C GLY A 401 0.60 -10.91 21.01
N MET A 402 0.80 -9.98 21.95
CA MET A 402 1.82 -10.11 23.00
C MET A 402 1.65 -11.33 23.91
N TYR A 403 0.42 -11.83 24.10
CA TYR A 403 0.20 -13.06 24.86
C TYR A 403 0.81 -14.26 24.14
N GLU A 404 0.49 -14.45 22.86
CA GLU A 404 1.06 -15.52 22.04
C GLU A 404 2.57 -15.35 21.87
N VAL A 405 3.07 -14.11 21.65
CA VAL A 405 4.52 -13.83 21.63
C VAL A 405 5.20 -14.31 22.91
N ALA A 406 4.60 -14.02 24.07
CA ALA A 406 5.19 -14.37 25.36
C ALA A 406 5.13 -15.88 25.60
N GLU A 407 4.00 -16.52 25.30
CA GLU A 407 3.85 -17.97 25.40
C GLU A 407 4.89 -18.67 24.52
N ARG A 408 4.94 -18.32 23.24
CA ARG A 408 5.87 -18.93 22.28
C ARG A 408 7.33 -18.71 22.67
N PHE A 409 7.67 -17.51 23.14
CA PHE A 409 9.03 -17.23 23.60
C PHE A 409 9.41 -18.06 24.84
N TYR A 410 8.55 -18.09 25.87
CA TYR A 410 8.91 -18.70 27.15
C TYR A 410 8.65 -20.20 27.24
N ILE A 411 7.76 -20.74 26.41
CA ILE A 411 7.34 -22.14 26.42
C ILE A 411 7.98 -22.93 25.28
N GLU A 412 8.04 -22.36 24.07
CA GLU A 412 8.57 -23.07 22.90
C GLU A 412 10.03 -22.70 22.59
N MET A 413 10.43 -21.44 22.77
CA MET A 413 11.74 -20.97 22.27
C MET A 413 12.89 -21.04 23.29
N VAL A 414 12.62 -20.78 24.57
CA VAL A 414 13.64 -20.72 25.64
C VAL A 414 13.97 -22.08 26.29
N PRO A 415 12.98 -22.94 26.63
CA PRO A 415 13.23 -24.21 27.31
C PRO A 415 14.03 -25.19 26.45
#